data_AF-A0A117M428-F1
#
_entry.id   AF-A0A117M428-F1
#
_cell.length_a   1.000
_cell.length_b   1.000
_cell.length_c   1.000
_cell.angle_alpha   90.00
_cell.angle_beta   90.00
_cell.angle_gamma   90.00
#
_symmetry.space_group_name_H-M   'P 1'
#
loop_
_entity.id
_entity.type
_entity.pdbx_description
1 polymer ?
#
loop_
_entity_poly.entity_id
_entity_poly.type
_entity_poly.pdbx_seq_one_letter_code
_entity_poly.pdbx_strand_id
1 'polypeptide(L)'
;MEIWYLGFGSFRIRTKRGIIVTDPYDPKTNLKMPQIKPDLITISRPSSLHNNSQAFNNQAFVIKAPGEYEIGGINILGVSSYRENSKEKERSDNTIYLFHTGGIRLVHLGQLNHPLSKDSLTQLDSPDILFLPLGEKRGLTAKYATEIARQLQAKIIFPIHYIEEYAHSPLNKIEVINKFLKEMGNTAVCEPKLIVSKSGLDDEEEKVVLLENRGK
;
A
#
# COMPACT_ATOMS: atom_id res chain seq x y z
N MET A 1 -3.67 -10.51 12.83
CA MET A 1 -3.60 -10.15 11.41
C MET A 1 -2.25 -10.60 10.89
N GLU A 2 -2.18 -11.10 9.66
CA GLU A 2 -0.92 -11.50 9.01
C GLU A 2 -0.82 -10.80 7.64
N ILE A 3 0.31 -10.13 7.37
CA ILE A 3 0.53 -9.37 6.14
C ILE A 3 1.77 -9.89 5.42
N TRP A 4 1.61 -10.17 4.14
CA TRP A 4 2.70 -10.58 3.25
C TRP A 4 2.83 -9.60 2.09
N TYR A 5 4.07 -9.26 1.74
CA TYR A 5 4.37 -8.52 0.53
C TYR A 5 4.45 -9.46 -0.68
N LEU A 6 3.71 -9.12 -1.73
CA LEU A 6 3.63 -9.91 -2.97
C LEU A 6 4.44 -9.29 -4.11
N GLY A 7 4.89 -8.04 -4.00
CA GLY A 7 5.57 -7.29 -5.07
C GLY A 7 4.85 -5.98 -5.40
N PHE A 8 5.60 -4.99 -5.91
CA PHE A 8 5.11 -3.63 -6.22
C PHE A 8 4.38 -2.91 -5.08
N GLY A 9 3.04 -2.85 -5.16
CA GLY A 9 2.13 -2.35 -4.12
C GLY A 9 1.16 -3.44 -3.65
N SER A 10 1.43 -4.70 -3.99
CA SER A 10 0.52 -5.80 -3.72
C SER A 10 0.86 -6.47 -2.40
N PHE A 11 -0.15 -6.60 -1.55
CA PHE A 11 -0.06 -7.27 -0.26
C PHE A 11 -1.19 -8.28 -0.11
N ARG A 12 -0.88 -9.40 0.54
CA ARG A 12 -1.90 -10.32 1.09
C ARG A 12 -2.10 -9.99 2.55
N ILE A 13 -3.27 -9.48 2.91
CA ILE A 13 -3.66 -9.16 4.30
C ILE A 13 -4.68 -10.20 4.75
N ARG A 14 -4.24 -11.14 5.60
CA ARG A 14 -5.10 -12.17 6.19
C ARG A 14 -5.63 -11.68 7.54
N THR A 15 -6.95 -11.66 7.66
CA THR A 15 -7.68 -11.27 8.88
C THR A 15 -8.53 -12.44 9.38
N LYS A 16 -9.24 -12.24 10.50
CA LYS A 16 -10.26 -13.21 10.94
C LYS A 16 -11.51 -13.23 10.06
N ARG A 17 -11.70 -12.20 9.23
CA ARG A 17 -12.89 -11.99 8.39
C ARG A 17 -12.69 -12.41 6.93
N GLY A 18 -11.45 -12.52 6.49
CA GLY A 18 -11.11 -12.88 5.11
C GLY A 18 -9.70 -12.43 4.73
N ILE A 19 -9.37 -12.69 3.47
CA ILE A 19 -8.11 -12.35 2.81
C ILE A 19 -8.35 -11.20 1.83
N ILE A 20 -7.63 -10.10 2.06
CA ILE A 20 -7.59 -8.95 1.16
C ILE A 20 -6.31 -9.04 0.32
N VAL A 21 -6.42 -8.77 -0.98
CA VAL A 21 -5.27 -8.56 -1.87
C VAL A 21 -5.32 -7.14 -2.44
N THR A 22 -4.27 -6.36 -2.24
CA THR A 22 -4.13 -5.03 -2.84
C THR A 22 -3.42 -5.12 -4.18
N ASP A 23 -3.78 -4.25 -5.13
CA ASP A 23 -3.05 -3.95 -6.37
C ASP A 23 -2.37 -5.15 -7.06
N PRO A 24 -3.10 -6.23 -7.39
CA PRO A 24 -2.48 -7.38 -8.05
C PRO A 24 -1.90 -6.97 -9.40
N TYR A 25 -0.74 -7.49 -9.76
CA TYR A 25 0.02 -7.07 -10.94
C TYR A 25 0.04 -8.14 -12.04
N ASP A 26 0.21 -7.70 -13.29
CA ASP A 26 0.27 -8.52 -14.49
C ASP A 26 1.59 -9.32 -14.55
N PRO A 27 1.58 -10.61 -14.97
CA PRO A 27 2.80 -11.43 -15.09
C PRO A 27 3.89 -10.87 -16.03
N LYS A 28 3.57 -9.89 -16.88
CA LYS A 28 4.55 -9.13 -17.70
C LYS A 28 5.57 -8.34 -16.85
N THR A 29 5.44 -8.33 -15.53
CA THR A 29 6.41 -7.80 -14.58
C THR A 29 7.61 -8.72 -14.33
N ASN A 30 7.61 -9.94 -14.87
CA ASN A 30 8.53 -11.03 -14.52
C ASN A 30 8.36 -11.58 -13.10
N LEU A 31 7.31 -11.16 -12.37
CA LEU A 31 6.85 -11.81 -11.15
C LEU A 31 5.50 -12.47 -11.40
N LYS A 32 5.23 -13.58 -10.71
CA LYS A 32 3.92 -14.24 -10.71
C LYS A 32 3.21 -14.04 -9.39
N MET A 33 1.93 -13.68 -9.49
CA MET A 33 1.04 -13.69 -8.33
C MET A 33 0.97 -15.10 -7.73
N PRO A 34 1.15 -15.25 -6.41
CA PRO A 34 1.02 -16.55 -5.77
C PRO A 34 -0.42 -17.05 -5.81
N GLN A 35 -0.59 -18.37 -5.80
CA GLN A 35 -1.89 -19.03 -5.74
C GLN A 35 -2.55 -18.75 -4.39
N ILE A 36 -3.44 -17.74 -4.36
CA ILE A 36 -4.23 -17.30 -3.20
C ILE A 36 -5.70 -17.35 -3.61
N LYS A 37 -6.60 -17.58 -2.66
CA LYS A 37 -8.04 -17.37 -2.82
C LYS A 37 -8.44 -16.12 -2.02
N PRO A 38 -8.39 -14.92 -2.61
CA PRO A 38 -8.82 -13.71 -1.93
C PRO A 38 -10.35 -13.66 -1.81
N ASP A 39 -10.83 -13.06 -0.74
CA ASP A 39 -12.25 -12.70 -0.57
C ASP A 39 -12.51 -11.30 -1.13
N LEU A 40 -11.52 -10.41 -0.99
CA LEU A 40 -11.56 -9.02 -1.44
C LEU A 40 -10.28 -8.66 -2.20
N ILE A 41 -10.45 -7.93 -3.31
CA ILE A 41 -9.37 -7.29 -4.05
C ILE A 41 -9.64 -5.79 -4.14
N THR A 42 -8.63 -4.97 -3.88
CA THR A 42 -8.68 -3.53 -4.17
C THR A 42 -7.71 -3.17 -5.28
N ILE A 43 -8.17 -2.36 -6.22
CA ILE A 43 -7.37 -1.81 -7.32
C ILE A 43 -7.30 -0.30 -7.12
N SER A 44 -6.13 0.21 -6.76
CA SER A 44 -5.91 1.65 -6.59
C SER A 44 -5.96 2.39 -7.92
N ARG A 45 -5.52 1.75 -9.01
CA ARG A 45 -5.53 2.37 -10.35
C ARG A 45 -5.65 1.37 -11.51
N PRO A 46 -6.24 1.77 -12.65
CA PRO A 46 -6.37 0.92 -13.82
C PRO A 46 -5.06 0.84 -14.62
N SER A 47 -4.05 0.14 -14.11
CA SER A 47 -2.81 -0.12 -14.85
C SER A 47 -2.27 -1.52 -14.60
N SER A 48 -1.43 -2.04 -15.49
CA SER A 48 -0.93 -3.43 -15.43
C SER A 48 -0.14 -3.75 -14.14
N LEU A 49 0.40 -2.75 -13.45
CA LEU A 49 1.10 -2.94 -12.18
C LEU A 49 0.19 -2.98 -10.95
N HIS A 50 -1.10 -2.75 -11.13
CA HIS A 50 -2.07 -2.61 -10.04
C HIS A 50 -3.40 -3.32 -10.32
N ASN A 51 -3.62 -3.80 -11.54
CA ASN A 51 -4.88 -4.41 -11.95
C ASN A 51 -4.68 -5.72 -12.72
N ASN A 52 -4.55 -6.80 -11.96
CA ASN A 52 -4.62 -8.17 -12.44
C ASN A 52 -5.55 -9.03 -11.56
N SER A 53 -6.76 -8.53 -11.31
CA SER A 53 -7.78 -9.26 -10.53
C SER A 53 -8.14 -10.62 -11.14
N GLN A 54 -8.01 -10.76 -12.47
CA GLN A 54 -8.26 -11.99 -13.22
C GLN A 54 -7.32 -13.14 -12.81
N ALA A 55 -6.16 -12.85 -12.22
CA ALA A 55 -5.23 -13.88 -11.70
C ALA A 55 -5.86 -14.80 -10.64
N PHE A 56 -6.99 -14.40 -10.06
CA PHE A 56 -7.70 -15.12 -9.01
C PHE A 56 -9.03 -15.73 -9.46
N ASN A 57 -9.17 -16.02 -10.76
CA ASN A 57 -10.33 -16.71 -11.35
C ASN A 57 -11.68 -16.04 -11.05
N ASN A 58 -11.70 -14.72 -10.83
CA ASN A 58 -12.89 -13.94 -10.50
C ASN A 58 -13.67 -14.41 -9.25
N GLN A 59 -12.98 -15.04 -8.29
CA GLN A 59 -13.60 -15.57 -7.08
C GLN A 59 -13.76 -14.54 -5.95
N ALA A 60 -13.15 -13.36 -6.09
CA ALA A 60 -13.15 -12.31 -5.08
C ALA A 60 -14.07 -11.15 -5.46
N PHE A 61 -14.57 -10.44 -4.45
CA PHE A 61 -15.17 -9.12 -4.69
C PHE A 61 -14.08 -8.12 -5.07
N VAL A 62 -14.31 -7.30 -6.10
CA VAL A 62 -13.30 -6.35 -6.61
C VAL A 62 -13.77 -4.92 -6.44
N ILE A 63 -13.06 -4.14 -5.63
CA ILE A 63 -13.24 -2.70 -5.48
C ILE A 63 -12.20 -1.99 -6.35
N LYS A 64 -12.65 -1.06 -7.19
CA LYS A 64 -11.81 -0.33 -8.14
C LYS A 64 -12.19 1.15 -8.28
N ALA A 65 -12.95 1.67 -7.31
CA ALA A 65 -13.47 3.03 -7.31
C ALA A 65 -13.52 3.57 -5.88
N PRO A 66 -13.51 4.90 -5.71
CA PRO A 66 -13.80 5.55 -4.44
C PRO A 66 -15.22 5.24 -3.95
N GLY A 67 -15.42 5.27 -2.64
CA GLY A 67 -16.70 4.98 -1.99
C GLY A 67 -16.55 4.24 -0.68
N GLU A 68 -17.67 4.01 -0.01
CA GLU A 68 -17.75 3.22 1.22
C GLU A 68 -18.25 1.81 0.90
N TYR A 69 -17.58 0.81 1.46
CA TYR A 69 -17.89 -0.60 1.25
C TYR A 69 -17.78 -1.37 2.56
N GLU A 70 -18.60 -2.42 2.70
CA GLU A 70 -18.46 -3.42 3.76
C GLU A 70 -18.50 -4.82 3.15
N ILE A 71 -17.43 -5.60 3.31
CA ILE A 71 -17.31 -6.95 2.75
C ILE A 71 -16.88 -7.91 3.85
N GLY A 72 -17.76 -8.82 4.25
CA GLY A 72 -17.46 -9.83 5.28
C GLY A 72 -17.13 -9.24 6.66
N GLY A 73 -17.62 -8.03 6.97
CA GLY A 73 -17.29 -7.31 8.21
C GLY A 73 -15.92 -6.62 8.18
N ILE A 74 -15.34 -6.42 6.99
CA ILE A 74 -14.23 -5.50 6.74
C ILE A 74 -14.83 -4.22 6.19
N ASN A 75 -14.62 -3.09 6.88
CA ASN A 75 -15.01 -1.78 6.39
C ASN A 75 -13.92 -1.23 5.48
N ILE A 76 -14.30 -0.67 4.33
CA ILE A 76 -13.37 -0.07 3.38
C ILE A 76 -13.88 1.32 3.00
N LEU A 77 -12.99 2.31 3.09
CA LEU A 77 -13.19 3.64 2.54
C LEU A 77 -12.20 3.86 1.39
N GLY A 78 -12.72 4.05 0.18
CA GLY A 78 -11.98 4.47 -0.99
C GLY A 78 -12.02 5.99 -1.13
N VAL A 79 -10.88 6.66 -0.97
CA VAL A 79 -10.73 8.11 -1.14
C VAL A 79 -10.13 8.41 -2.51
N SER A 80 -10.83 9.22 -3.29
CA SER A 80 -10.39 9.70 -4.60
C SER A 80 -9.09 10.51 -4.49
N SER A 81 -8.08 10.20 -5.30
CA SER A 81 -6.90 11.03 -5.51
C SER A 81 -6.43 10.96 -6.96
N TYR A 82 -5.28 11.55 -7.29
CA TYR A 82 -4.73 11.57 -8.64
C TYR A 82 -3.20 11.52 -8.63
N ARG A 83 -2.59 11.52 -9.82
CA ARG A 83 -1.15 11.71 -10.02
C ARG A 83 -0.86 13.04 -10.71
N GLU A 84 0.02 13.86 -10.15
CA GLU A 84 0.32 15.22 -10.67
C GLU A 84 0.91 15.23 -12.10
N ASN A 85 1.63 14.18 -12.49
CA ASN A 85 2.25 14.04 -13.81
C ASN A 85 1.39 13.26 -14.81
N SER A 86 0.15 12.92 -14.46
CA SER A 86 -0.79 12.39 -15.44
C SER A 86 -1.17 13.53 -16.39
N LYS A 87 -1.17 13.27 -17.71
CA LYS A 87 -1.73 14.20 -18.71
C LYS A 87 -3.25 14.42 -18.54
N GLU A 88 -3.82 13.81 -17.51
CA GLU A 88 -5.23 13.74 -17.16
C GLU A 88 -5.43 14.26 -15.72
N LYS A 89 -4.85 15.41 -15.35
CA LYS A 89 -5.05 16.05 -14.02
C LYS A 89 -6.53 16.18 -13.61
N GLU A 90 -7.45 16.12 -14.57
CA GLU A 90 -8.91 16.18 -14.38
C GLU A 90 -9.57 14.82 -14.08
N ARG A 91 -8.85 13.69 -14.16
CA ARG A 91 -9.37 12.37 -13.80
C ARG A 91 -8.72 11.87 -12.52
N SER A 92 -9.55 11.46 -11.56
CA SER A 92 -9.09 10.62 -10.45
C SER A 92 -8.57 9.30 -11.01
N ASP A 93 -7.25 9.18 -11.12
CA ASP A 93 -6.55 8.00 -11.63
C ASP A 93 -5.90 7.16 -10.53
N ASN A 94 -6.14 7.53 -9.26
CA ASN A 94 -5.72 6.80 -8.07
C ASN A 94 -6.82 6.80 -7.00
N THR A 95 -7.01 5.66 -6.33
CA THR A 95 -7.86 5.53 -5.15
C THR A 95 -7.01 5.07 -3.98
N ILE A 96 -7.05 5.85 -2.90
CA ILE A 96 -6.48 5.48 -1.60
C ILE A 96 -7.51 4.59 -0.89
N TYR A 97 -7.10 3.43 -0.37
CA TYR A 97 -8.01 2.57 0.38
C TYR A 97 -7.62 2.53 1.85
N LEU A 98 -8.57 2.87 2.71
CA LEU A 98 -8.52 2.60 4.14
C LEU A 98 -9.32 1.32 4.44
N PHE A 99 -8.69 0.36 5.09
CA PHE A 99 -9.31 -0.86 5.59
C PHE A 99 -9.43 -0.78 7.11
N HIS A 100 -10.58 -1.13 7.66
CA HIS A 100 -10.78 -1.25 9.10
C HIS A 100 -11.35 -2.62 9.44
N THR A 101 -10.55 -3.42 10.15
CA THR A 101 -10.91 -4.80 10.51
C THR A 101 -10.08 -5.29 11.70
N GLY A 102 -10.75 -5.97 12.65
CA GLY A 102 -10.10 -6.45 13.87
C GLY A 102 -9.55 -5.33 14.77
N GLY A 103 -10.17 -4.14 14.71
CA GLY A 103 -9.74 -2.94 15.45
C GLY A 103 -8.48 -2.27 14.89
N ILE A 104 -7.98 -2.71 13.73
CA ILE A 104 -6.76 -2.20 13.09
C ILE A 104 -7.16 -1.42 11.83
N ARG A 105 -6.62 -0.21 11.68
CA ARG A 105 -6.77 0.65 10.50
C ARG A 105 -5.53 0.51 9.59
N LEU A 106 -5.73 0.17 8.32
CA LEU A 106 -4.66 0.10 7.33
C LEU A 106 -4.96 1.06 6.18
N VAL A 107 -3.99 1.87 5.77
CA VAL A 107 -4.14 2.79 4.63
C VAL A 107 -3.17 2.42 3.54
N HIS A 108 -3.70 2.11 2.36
CA HIS A 108 -2.94 1.90 1.14
C HIS A 108 -3.06 3.12 0.23
N LEU A 109 -1.99 3.90 0.12
CA LEU A 109 -2.00 5.16 -0.65
C LEU A 109 -1.98 4.97 -2.17
N GLY A 110 -1.87 3.72 -2.65
CA GLY A 110 -1.80 3.43 -4.07
C GLY A 110 -0.52 4.03 -4.67
N GLN A 111 -0.65 4.72 -5.78
CA GLN A 111 0.44 5.40 -6.45
C GLN A 111 0.38 6.94 -6.29
N LEU A 112 0.04 7.40 -5.08
CA LEU A 112 0.08 8.81 -4.73
C LEU A 112 1.49 9.39 -4.95
N ASN A 113 1.59 10.59 -5.52
CA ASN A 113 2.86 11.26 -5.79
C ASN A 113 2.88 12.76 -5.41
N HIS A 114 1.90 13.18 -4.61
CA HIS A 114 1.74 14.56 -4.12
C HIS A 114 1.31 14.56 -2.65
N PRO A 115 1.40 15.69 -1.93
CA PRO A 115 0.89 15.81 -0.57
C PRO A 115 -0.62 15.50 -0.45
N LEU A 116 -1.05 14.97 0.68
CA LEU A 116 -2.48 14.77 0.95
C LEU A 116 -3.19 16.11 1.18
N SER A 117 -4.45 16.20 0.75
CA SER A 117 -5.30 17.33 1.12
C SER A 117 -5.72 17.23 2.59
N LYS A 118 -6.17 18.35 3.17
CA LYS A 118 -6.73 18.35 4.54
C LYS A 118 -7.91 17.40 4.70
N ASP A 119 -8.75 17.32 3.67
CA ASP A 119 -9.93 16.44 3.67
C ASP A 119 -9.50 14.97 3.63
N SER A 120 -8.49 14.62 2.84
CA SER A 120 -7.93 13.27 2.82
C SER A 120 -7.27 12.91 4.15
N LEU A 121 -6.49 13.82 4.75
CA LEU A 121 -5.90 13.61 6.08
C LEU A 121 -6.98 13.32 7.13
N THR A 122 -8.07 14.10 7.11
CA THR A 122 -9.19 13.94 8.05
C THR A 122 -9.93 12.61 7.84
N GLN A 123 -10.12 12.17 6.60
CA GLN A 123 -10.76 10.89 6.30
C GLN A 123 -9.90 9.67 6.67
N LEU A 124 -8.60 9.76 6.43
CA LEU A 124 -7.67 8.65 6.65
C LEU A 124 -7.32 8.47 8.12
N ASP A 125 -7.30 9.56 8.89
CA ASP A 125 -7.13 9.66 10.34
C ASP A 125 -6.38 8.50 11.02
N SER A 126 -5.13 8.78 11.37
CA SER A 126 -4.32 7.99 12.31
C SER A 126 -4.34 6.47 12.04
N PRO A 127 -3.97 6.00 10.82
CA PRO A 127 -3.91 4.57 10.54
C PRO A 127 -2.84 3.87 11.37
N ASP A 128 -3.12 2.66 11.83
CA ASP A 128 -2.10 1.84 12.52
C ASP A 128 -1.00 1.40 11.54
N ILE A 129 -1.38 1.11 10.29
CA ILE A 129 -0.48 0.62 9.25
C ILE A 129 -0.63 1.46 7.97
N LEU A 130 0.47 1.90 7.41
CA LEU A 130 0.51 2.74 6.21
C LEU A 130 1.36 2.09 5.10
N PHE A 131 0.77 1.86 3.93
CA PHE A 131 1.50 1.50 2.72
C PHE A 131 1.81 2.78 1.92
N LEU A 132 3.08 3.18 1.94
CA LEU A 132 3.55 4.52 1.56
C LEU A 132 4.38 4.47 0.26
N PRO A 133 3.87 5.02 -0.86
CA PRO A 133 4.56 4.97 -2.15
C PRO A 133 5.78 5.89 -2.19
N LEU A 134 6.95 5.33 -2.49
CA LEU A 134 8.19 6.08 -2.69
C LEU A 134 8.61 6.04 -4.17
N GLY A 135 9.33 7.08 -4.60
CA GLY A 135 10.07 7.11 -5.87
C GLY A 135 9.77 8.34 -6.71
N GLU A 136 10.72 9.26 -6.84
CA GLU A 136 10.50 10.63 -7.35
C GLU A 136 9.84 10.75 -8.74
N LYS A 137 9.94 9.74 -9.62
CA LYS A 137 9.27 9.75 -10.94
C LYS A 137 7.80 9.34 -10.89
N ARG A 138 7.43 8.48 -9.95
CA ARG A 138 6.17 7.70 -9.98
C ARG A 138 5.46 7.59 -8.63
N GLY A 139 6.06 8.06 -7.56
CA GLY A 139 5.59 8.06 -6.17
C GLY A 139 6.12 9.30 -5.44
N LEU A 140 6.16 9.26 -4.11
CA LEU A 140 6.53 10.42 -3.29
C LEU A 140 8.06 10.61 -3.25
N THR A 141 8.48 11.87 -3.13
CA THR A 141 9.83 12.21 -2.68
C THR A 141 10.01 11.80 -1.22
N ALA A 142 11.25 11.62 -0.75
CA ALA A 142 11.53 11.34 0.66
C ALA A 142 10.88 12.38 1.59
N LYS A 143 10.95 13.67 1.21
CA LYS A 143 10.33 14.78 1.94
C LYS A 143 8.82 14.63 2.09
N TYR A 144 8.09 14.42 0.99
CA TYR A 144 6.63 14.29 1.05
C TYR A 144 6.19 13.00 1.73
N ALA A 145 6.92 11.90 1.54
CA ALA A 145 6.67 10.66 2.24
C ALA A 145 6.79 10.82 3.77
N THR A 146 7.86 11.48 4.24
CA THR A 146 8.07 11.78 5.66
C THR A 146 6.99 12.70 6.22
N GLU A 147 6.60 13.74 5.46
CA GLU A 147 5.52 14.65 5.88
C GLU A 147 4.19 13.91 6.05
N ILE A 148 3.81 13.08 5.08
CA ILE A 148 2.57 12.28 5.14
C ILE A 148 2.62 11.28 6.29
N ALA A 149 3.73 10.57 6.47
CA ALA A 149 3.90 9.62 7.57
C ALA A 149 3.68 10.29 8.93
N ARG A 150 4.28 11.48 9.14
CA ARG A 150 4.12 12.26 10.38
C ARG A 150 2.72 12.83 10.56
N GLN A 151 2.08 13.32 9.50
CA GLN A 151 0.72 13.85 9.55
C GLN A 151 -0.30 12.77 9.88
N LEU A 152 -0.10 11.56 9.34
CA LEU A 152 -0.95 10.40 9.61
C LEU A 152 -0.56 9.64 10.89
N GLN A 153 0.57 9.96 11.52
CA GLN A 153 1.02 9.32 12.78
C GLN A 153 0.96 7.79 12.74
N ALA A 154 1.36 7.20 11.61
CA ALA A 154 1.26 5.76 11.42
C ALA A 154 2.29 4.99 12.25
N LYS A 155 1.88 3.88 12.88
CA LYS A 155 2.79 3.09 13.73
C LYS A 155 3.70 2.19 12.92
N ILE A 156 3.16 1.53 11.90
CA ILE A 156 3.94 0.69 10.99
C ILE A 156 3.85 1.25 9.59
N ILE A 157 5.00 1.56 9.00
CA ILE A 157 5.09 2.08 7.63
C ILE A 157 5.72 1.00 6.75
N PHE A 158 5.00 0.61 5.70
CA PHE A 158 5.49 -0.21 4.60
C PHE A 158 5.78 0.67 3.38
N PRO A 159 7.04 0.95 3.07
CA PRO A 159 7.41 1.57 1.80
C PRO A 159 6.99 0.69 0.62
N ILE A 160 6.32 1.26 -0.37
CA ILE A 160 5.92 0.58 -1.62
C ILE A 160 6.49 1.31 -2.83
N HIS A 161 6.56 0.65 -3.98
CA HIS A 161 7.06 1.21 -5.26
C HIS A 161 8.50 1.77 -5.28
N TYR A 162 9.26 1.69 -4.18
CA TYR A 162 10.67 2.09 -4.13
C TYR A 162 11.58 1.19 -5.00
N ILE A 163 11.09 0.02 -5.38
CA ILE A 163 11.72 -0.89 -6.33
C ILE A 163 10.97 -0.78 -7.67
N GLU A 164 11.57 -0.09 -8.64
CA GLU A 164 11.18 -0.27 -10.04
C GLU A 164 11.74 -1.62 -10.51
N GLU A 165 10.91 -2.67 -10.54
CA GLU A 165 11.34 -4.01 -10.99
C GLU A 165 11.78 -4.02 -12.47
N TYR A 166 11.34 -3.02 -13.26
CA TYR A 166 11.80 -2.78 -14.63
C TYR A 166 13.15 -2.05 -14.71
N ALA A 167 13.64 -1.46 -13.63
CA ALA A 167 14.94 -0.81 -13.62
C ALA A 167 16.02 -1.88 -13.43
N HIS A 168 16.79 -2.12 -14.49
CA HIS A 168 17.95 -3.03 -14.51
C HIS A 168 19.08 -2.67 -13.53
N SER A 169 18.91 -1.64 -12.69
CA SER A 169 19.92 -1.18 -11.73
C SER A 169 19.43 -1.36 -10.28
N PRO A 170 20.03 -2.27 -9.50
CA PRO A 170 19.73 -2.43 -8.07
C PRO A 170 20.17 -1.22 -7.22
N LEU A 171 21.09 -0.39 -7.71
CA LEU A 171 21.64 0.76 -6.98
C LEU A 171 20.60 1.85 -6.70
N ASN A 172 19.72 2.13 -7.67
CA ASN A 172 18.68 3.15 -7.52
C ASN A 172 17.63 2.77 -6.44
N LYS A 173 17.44 1.48 -6.19
CA LYS A 173 16.46 0.95 -5.22
C LYS A 173 16.87 1.26 -3.78
N ILE A 174 18.16 1.08 -3.49
CA ILE A 174 18.75 1.31 -2.17
C ILE A 174 18.79 2.82 -1.86
N GLU A 175 19.05 3.66 -2.87
CA GLU A 175 19.13 5.11 -2.67
C GLU A 175 17.80 5.73 -2.25
N VAL A 176 16.69 5.36 -2.91
CA VAL A 176 15.35 5.90 -2.60
C VAL A 176 14.95 5.59 -1.16
N ILE A 177 15.11 4.33 -0.73
CA ILE A 177 14.75 3.93 0.62
C ILE A 177 15.69 4.57 1.66
N ASN A 178 16.99 4.64 1.40
CA ASN A 178 17.95 5.26 2.32
C ASN A 178 17.70 6.76 2.51
N LYS A 179 17.33 7.48 1.44
CA LYS A 179 16.93 8.90 1.54
C LYS A 179 15.70 9.06 2.42
N PHE A 180 14.67 8.22 2.24
CA PHE A 180 13.47 8.24 3.07
C PHE A 180 13.79 7.93 4.54
N LEU A 181 14.54 6.86 4.82
CA LEU A 181 14.94 6.50 6.18
C LEU A 181 15.74 7.60 6.88
N LYS A 182 16.67 8.24 6.16
CA LYS A 182 17.45 9.38 6.67
C LYS A 182 16.56 10.58 7.00
N GLU A 183 15.61 10.92 6.13
CA GLU A 183 14.67 12.03 6.34
C GLU A 183 13.71 11.77 7.52
N MET A 184 13.26 10.51 7.67
CA MET A 184 12.47 10.06 8.81
C MET A 184 13.28 10.08 10.12
N GLY A 185 14.60 9.91 10.06
CA GLY A 185 15.44 9.67 11.24
C GLY A 185 15.22 8.27 11.81
N ASN A 186 14.87 7.30 10.96
CA ASN A 186 14.48 5.94 11.35
C ASN A 186 15.35 4.89 10.63
N THR A 187 15.32 3.65 11.09
CA THR A 187 15.92 2.50 10.42
C THR A 187 14.84 1.51 9.98
N ALA A 188 15.14 0.67 8.99
CA ALA A 188 14.21 -0.34 8.53
C ALA A 188 14.45 -1.67 9.27
N VAL A 189 13.36 -2.31 9.70
CA VAL A 189 13.38 -3.71 10.15
C VAL A 189 12.97 -4.60 8.97
N CYS A 190 13.77 -5.62 8.68
CA CYS A 190 13.49 -6.58 7.63
C CYS A 190 12.81 -7.82 8.22
N GLU A 191 11.65 -8.19 7.68
CA GLU A 191 10.86 -9.33 8.17
C GLU A 191 10.33 -10.16 7.00
N PRO A 192 10.17 -11.48 7.13
CA PRO A 192 9.54 -12.30 6.08
C PRO A 192 8.06 -11.98 5.89
N LYS A 193 7.40 -11.50 6.95
CA LYS A 193 5.98 -11.14 7.03
C LYS A 193 5.72 -10.34 8.31
N LEU A 194 4.62 -9.59 8.37
CA LEU A 194 4.15 -9.00 9.62
C LEU A 194 3.06 -9.87 10.26
N ILE A 195 3.18 -10.15 11.55
CA ILE A 195 2.09 -10.67 12.39
C ILE A 195 1.80 -9.62 13.46
N VAL A 196 0.53 -9.23 13.58
CA VAL A 196 0.14 -8.14 14.48
C VAL A 196 -1.27 -8.30 15.03
N SER A 197 -1.50 -7.82 16.26
CA SER A 197 -2.81 -7.64 16.89
C SER A 197 -2.99 -6.18 17.31
N LYS A 198 -4.23 -5.74 17.57
CA LYS A 198 -4.47 -4.36 18.03
C LYS A 198 -3.73 -4.07 19.34
N SER A 199 -3.82 -4.97 20.31
CA SER A 199 -3.10 -4.84 21.58
C SER A 199 -1.59 -4.71 21.42
N GLY A 200 -0.99 -5.40 20.43
CA GLY A 200 0.44 -5.30 20.18
C GLY A 200 0.85 -3.98 19.51
N LEU A 201 -0.08 -3.32 18.80
CA LEU A 201 0.17 -2.00 18.20
C LEU A 201 0.07 -0.88 19.21
N ASP A 202 -0.73 -1.03 20.27
CA ASP A 202 -0.96 0.05 21.25
C ASP A 202 0.34 0.48 21.94
N ASP A 203 1.26 -0.45 22.16
CA ASP A 203 2.58 -0.22 22.77
C ASP A 203 3.73 -0.07 21.75
N GLU A 204 3.43 -0.12 20.45
CA GLU A 204 4.45 -0.09 19.40
C GLU A 204 4.84 1.36 19.05
N GLU A 205 6.14 1.63 19.00
CA GLU A 205 6.70 2.88 18.45
C GLU A 205 6.66 2.90 16.91
N GLU A 206 6.78 4.08 16.31
CA GLU A 206 6.83 4.21 14.85
C GLU A 206 8.03 3.43 14.27
N LYS A 207 7.74 2.49 13.37
CA LYS A 207 8.78 1.74 12.66
C LYS A 207 8.51 1.61 11.17
N VAL A 208 9.60 1.61 10.40
CA VAL A 208 9.59 1.27 8.98
C VAL A 208 9.91 -0.22 8.83
N VAL A 209 9.04 -0.96 8.13
CA VAL A 209 9.21 -2.39 7.93
C VAL A 209 9.36 -2.69 6.44
N LEU A 210 10.39 -3.47 6.10
CA LEU A 210 10.60 -4.00 4.76
C LEU A 210 10.30 -5.50 4.77
N LEU A 211 9.29 -5.91 4.01
CA LEU A 211 8.92 -7.32 3.92
C LEU A 211 9.64 -8.02 2.77
N GLU A 212 10.05 -9.28 2.99
CA GLU A 212 10.55 -10.13 1.93
C GLU A 212 9.51 -10.34 0.83
N ASN A 213 9.91 -10.16 -0.43
CA ASN A 213 9.02 -10.36 -1.58
C ASN A 213 8.71 -11.85 -1.77
N ARG A 214 7.41 -12.20 -1.79
CA ARG A 214 6.92 -13.57 -2.05
C ARG A 214 6.40 -13.79 -3.48
N GLY A 215 6.38 -12.75 -4.32
CA GLY A 215 6.25 -12.91 -5.76
C GLY A 215 7.44 -13.73 -6.27
N LYS A 216 7.15 -14.80 -7.02
CA LYS A 216 8.16 -15.72 -7.58
C LYS A 216 8.21 -15.61 -9.09
#